data_AF-A0A0E3WMW7-F1
#
_entry.id   AF-A0A0E3WMW7-F1
#
_cell.length_a   1.000
_cell.length_b   1.000
_cell.length_c   1.000
_cell.angle_alpha   90.00
_cell.angle_beta   90.00
_cell.angle_gamma   90.00
#
_symmetry.space_group_name_H-M   'P 1'
#
loop_
_entity.id
_entity.type
_entity.pdbx_description
1 polymer ?
#
loop_
_entity_poly.entity_id
_entity_poly.type
_entity_poly.pdbx_seq_one_letter_code
_entity_poly.pdbx_strand_id
1 'polypeptide(L)'
;MDLKDLLNKASTSLNGKPMAGLLFKKARINNGKGREVGDILGWDCIVRAEDGTCFSFYVAQSHIGMTKPVQIPCPLGIRIISSYKIDIEDAIKILNKKDCGDTFVDVELSWPLVPDCNEPYWHFRMTLGNEVFIGANSGTGGCHKFKELLNNTQKMEMTNTKINDINIKVGERTKVELEDNGGSTGYSWVIGHKPDSLWLIESYYIPPEDPIPGKPGTRVFTFYGAEKCQDSIQFIHVQLWNKESAEIIDCAVKIS
;
A
#
# COMPACT_ATOMS: atom_id res chain seq x y z
N MET A 1 2.61 -1.59 21.82
CA MET A 1 3.67 -0.55 21.76
C MET A 1 3.04 0.78 21.41
N ASP A 2 3.12 1.72 22.34
CA ASP A 2 2.63 3.08 22.16
C ASP A 2 3.49 3.86 21.13
N LEU A 3 2.87 4.78 20.40
CA LEU A 3 3.55 5.56 19.37
C LEU A 3 4.63 6.47 19.97
N LYS A 4 4.39 7.08 21.14
CA LYS A 4 5.36 7.96 21.77
C LYS A 4 6.60 7.19 22.20
N ASP A 5 6.41 5.99 22.75
CA ASP A 5 7.53 5.10 23.12
C ASP A 5 8.39 4.75 21.88
N LEU A 6 7.75 4.41 20.76
CA LEU A 6 8.43 4.13 19.49
C LEU A 6 9.26 5.34 19.01
N LEU A 7 8.66 6.54 18.98
CA LEU A 7 9.33 7.75 18.50
C LEU A 7 10.47 8.17 19.44
N ASN A 8 10.30 8.01 20.75
CA ASN A 8 11.34 8.28 21.75
C ASN A 8 12.53 7.33 21.59
N LYS A 9 12.30 6.03 21.37
CA LYS A 9 13.35 5.04 21.09
C LYS A 9 14.11 5.36 19.80
N ALA A 10 13.39 5.73 18.74
CA ALA A 10 13.99 6.16 17.49
C ALA A 10 14.85 7.42 17.68
N SER A 11 14.31 8.43 18.37
CA SER A 11 15.02 9.67 18.70
C SER A 11 16.31 9.40 19.48
N THR A 12 16.23 8.58 20.53
CA THR A 12 17.38 8.22 21.36
C THR A 12 18.47 7.50 20.55
N SER A 13 18.07 6.58 19.67
CA SER A 13 18.98 5.86 18.77
C SER A 13 19.61 6.74 17.69
N LEU A 14 19.07 7.95 17.50
CA LEU A 14 19.52 8.98 16.57
C LEU A 14 20.08 10.20 17.32
N ASN A 15 20.70 10.00 18.49
CA ASN A 15 21.34 11.04 19.29
C ASN A 15 20.39 12.19 19.69
N GLY A 16 19.15 11.85 20.03
CA GLY A 16 18.14 12.84 20.47
C GLY A 16 17.51 13.64 19.33
N LYS A 17 17.65 13.19 18.07
CA LYS A 17 17.04 13.85 16.92
C LYS A 17 15.50 13.88 17.08
N PRO A 18 14.83 15.04 16.93
CA PRO A 18 13.38 15.13 17.10
C PRO A 18 12.63 14.47 15.93
N MET A 19 11.60 13.70 16.28
CA MET A 19 10.80 12.93 15.33
C MET A 19 9.47 13.65 15.06
N ALA A 20 9.18 13.90 13.78
CA ALA A 20 7.90 14.46 13.35
C ALA A 20 6.76 13.44 13.46
N GLY A 21 7.05 12.15 13.26
CA GLY A 21 6.11 11.06 13.53
C GLY A 21 6.36 9.80 12.71
N LEU A 22 5.40 8.88 12.77
CA LEU A 22 5.43 7.61 12.06
C LEU A 22 4.84 7.79 10.66
N LEU A 23 5.45 7.22 9.63
CA LEU A 23 4.85 7.15 8.29
C LEU A 23 4.13 5.81 8.07
N PHE A 24 4.74 4.73 8.58
CA PHE A 24 4.36 3.38 8.24
C PHE A 24 4.85 2.40 9.29
N LYS A 25 4.06 1.37 9.58
CA LYS A 25 4.44 0.28 10.50
C LYS A 25 3.86 -1.05 10.02
N LYS A 26 4.72 -2.05 9.78
CA LYS A 26 4.33 -3.37 9.26
C LYS A 26 4.78 -4.50 10.18
N ALA A 27 3.88 -5.45 10.45
CA ALA A 27 4.16 -6.57 11.34
C ALA A 27 5.07 -7.61 10.69
N ARG A 28 5.99 -8.16 11.48
CA ARG A 28 6.66 -9.45 11.21
C ARG A 28 5.91 -10.53 11.95
N ILE A 29 5.31 -11.45 11.21
CA ILE A 29 4.40 -12.48 11.76
C ILE A 29 5.14 -13.82 11.85
N ASN A 30 5.04 -14.48 13.00
CA ASN A 30 5.62 -15.78 13.25
C ASN A 30 5.03 -16.82 12.29
N ASN A 31 5.88 -17.59 11.61
CA ASN A 31 5.46 -18.58 10.60
C ASN A 31 4.54 -18.03 9.48
N GLY A 32 4.51 -16.71 9.27
CA GLY A 32 3.74 -16.06 8.20
C GLY A 32 2.22 -16.05 8.36
N LYS A 33 1.68 -16.46 9.52
CA LYS A 33 0.23 -16.43 9.83
C LYS A 33 0.01 -16.09 11.29
N GLY A 34 -0.97 -15.23 11.58
CA GLY A 34 -1.33 -14.83 12.93
C GLY A 34 -2.84 -14.75 13.16
N ARG A 35 -3.23 -14.89 14.42
CA ARG A 35 -4.60 -14.72 14.96
C ARG A 35 -4.62 -13.75 16.13
N GLU A 36 -3.50 -13.65 16.85
CA GLU A 36 -3.38 -12.83 18.04
C GLU A 36 -2.10 -12.00 18.03
N VAL A 37 -2.00 -11.06 18.97
CA VAL A 37 -0.81 -10.19 19.10
C VAL A 37 0.46 -11.01 19.37
N GLY A 38 0.33 -12.16 20.04
CA GLY A 38 1.44 -13.08 20.31
C GLY A 38 2.10 -13.64 19.05
N ASP A 39 1.38 -13.67 17.93
CA ASP A 39 1.92 -14.11 16.64
C ASP A 39 2.78 -13.04 15.97
N ILE A 40 2.80 -11.80 16.48
CA ILE A 40 3.61 -10.71 15.94
C ILE A 40 4.97 -10.70 16.64
N LEU A 41 6.03 -10.98 15.89
CA LEU A 41 7.42 -10.98 16.36
C LEU A 41 7.96 -9.57 16.57
N GLY A 42 7.48 -8.61 15.78
CA GLY A 42 7.92 -7.22 15.81
C GLY A 42 7.41 -6.43 14.61
N TRP A 43 8.03 -5.28 14.36
CA TRP A 43 7.56 -4.29 13.42
C TRP A 43 8.69 -3.68 12.62
N ASP A 44 8.52 -3.62 11.31
CA ASP A 44 9.28 -2.71 10.46
C ASP A 44 8.60 -1.34 10.49
N CYS A 45 9.34 -0.31 10.86
CA CYS A 45 8.85 1.04 11.04
C CYS A 45 9.57 1.99 10.10
N ILE A 46 8.83 2.94 9.53
CA ILE A 46 9.39 4.11 8.87
C ILE A 46 8.93 5.35 9.63
N VAL A 47 9.88 6.15 10.10
CA VAL A 47 9.63 7.42 10.79
C VAL A 47 10.22 8.58 10.02
N ARG A 48 9.68 9.78 10.26
CA ARG A 48 10.21 11.03 9.72
C ARG A 48 10.70 11.92 10.85
N ALA A 49 11.91 12.47 10.71
CA ALA A 49 12.44 13.49 11.59
C ALA A 49 11.88 14.89 11.23
N GLU A 50 11.98 15.86 12.14
CA GLU A 50 11.52 17.23 11.89
C GLU A 50 12.27 17.93 10.75
N ASP A 51 13.53 17.54 10.50
CA ASP A 51 14.31 18.02 9.35
C ASP A 51 13.90 17.39 8.01
N GLY A 52 12.84 16.58 8.01
CA GLY A 52 12.28 15.94 6.83
C GLY A 52 12.94 14.62 6.44
N THR A 53 14.03 14.20 7.10
CA THR A 53 14.74 12.94 6.83
C THR A 53 13.92 11.72 7.28
N CYS A 54 13.90 10.66 6.48
CA CYS A 54 13.23 9.41 6.84
C CYS A 54 14.20 8.31 7.26
N PHE A 55 13.77 7.49 8.22
CA PHE A 55 14.54 6.39 8.76
C PHE A 55 13.70 5.12 8.80
N SER A 56 14.32 3.98 8.48
CA SER A 56 13.75 2.64 8.59
C SER A 56 14.47 1.84 9.67
N PHE A 57 13.72 1.06 10.45
CA PHE A 57 14.26 0.14 11.45
C PHE A 57 13.24 -0.93 11.83
N TYR A 58 13.74 -2.01 12.42
CA TYR A 58 12.93 -3.06 13.04
C TYR A 58 12.89 -2.90 14.56
N VAL A 59 11.74 -3.17 15.16
CA VAL A 59 11.55 -3.22 16.62
C VAL A 59 10.81 -4.50 17.03
N ALA A 60 11.40 -5.29 17.93
CA ALA A 60 10.78 -6.52 18.42
C ALA A 60 9.53 -6.24 19.28
N GLN A 61 8.53 -7.12 19.20
CA GLN A 61 7.28 -7.01 19.95
C GLN A 61 7.51 -7.11 21.46
N SER A 62 8.43 -7.97 21.89
CA SER A 62 8.84 -8.08 23.31
C SER A 62 9.61 -6.86 23.82
N HIS A 63 9.90 -5.90 22.93
CA HIS A 63 10.71 -4.71 23.22
C HIS A 63 12.16 -5.01 23.65
N ILE A 64 12.60 -6.26 23.46
CA ILE A 64 13.95 -6.73 23.85
C ILE A 64 15.02 -6.23 22.86
N GLY A 65 14.65 -5.74 21.68
CA GLY A 65 15.62 -5.24 20.72
C GLY A 65 15.03 -4.35 19.63
N MET A 66 15.86 -3.42 19.16
CA MET A 66 15.61 -2.56 18.00
C MET A 66 16.88 -2.56 17.15
N THR A 67 16.75 -2.62 15.83
CA THR A 67 17.90 -2.44 14.94
C THR A 67 18.31 -0.98 14.89
N LYS A 68 19.56 -0.69 14.53
CA LYS A 68 20.01 0.68 14.28
C LYS A 68 19.17 1.31 13.15
N PRO A 69 18.62 2.52 13.32
CA PRO A 69 17.92 3.22 12.25
C PRO A 69 18.82 3.52 11.05
N VAL A 70 18.29 3.26 9.86
CA VAL A 70 18.97 3.51 8.59
C VAL A 70 18.23 4.61 7.85
N GLN A 71 18.95 5.63 7.38
CA GLN A 71 18.37 6.69 6.58
C GLN A 71 17.92 6.14 5.21
N ILE A 72 16.72 6.52 4.79
CA ILE A 72 16.13 6.11 3.50
C ILE A 72 15.53 7.32 2.78
N PRO A 73 15.34 7.25 1.44
CA PRO A 73 14.46 8.18 0.75
C PRO A 73 13.06 8.16 1.37
N CYS A 74 12.48 9.34 1.59
CA CYS A 74 11.13 9.43 2.14
C CYS A 74 10.10 8.91 1.14
N PRO A 75 9.20 7.99 1.55
CA PRO A 75 8.08 7.58 0.73
C PRO A 75 7.22 8.79 0.33
N LEU A 76 6.93 8.92 -0.97
CA LEU A 76 6.11 10.00 -1.50
C LEU A 76 4.64 9.77 -1.16
N GLY A 77 3.91 10.85 -0.87
CA GLY A 77 2.46 10.82 -0.64
C GLY A 77 2.01 10.25 0.72
N ILE A 78 2.90 9.65 1.51
CA ILE A 78 2.56 9.12 2.83
C ILE A 78 2.47 10.25 3.86
N ARG A 79 1.33 10.35 4.54
CA ARG A 79 1.09 11.32 5.61
C ARG A 79 1.70 10.84 6.93
N ILE A 80 2.03 11.79 7.80
CA ILE A 80 2.53 11.50 9.14
C ILE A 80 1.38 11.06 10.05
N ILE A 81 1.58 9.96 10.76
CA ILE A 81 0.78 9.50 11.89
C ILE A 81 1.41 10.09 13.15
N SER A 82 0.80 11.14 13.68
CA SER A 82 1.21 11.79 14.93
C SER A 82 0.56 11.16 16.17
N SER A 83 -0.56 10.46 15.99
CA SER A 83 -1.26 9.70 17.03
C SER A 83 -2.25 8.70 16.42
N TYR A 84 -2.61 7.69 17.20
CA TYR A 84 -3.75 6.80 16.96
C TYR A 84 -4.30 6.31 18.30
N LYS A 85 -5.59 5.95 18.36
CA LYS A 85 -6.28 5.51 19.59
C LYS A 85 -6.39 4.00 19.73
N ILE A 86 -6.60 3.32 18.61
CA ILE A 86 -6.74 1.87 18.51
C ILE A 86 -5.37 1.30 18.21
N ASP A 87 -4.81 0.57 19.16
CA ASP A 87 -3.57 -0.15 18.94
C ASP A 87 -3.80 -1.49 18.23
N ILE A 88 -2.72 -2.24 18.01
CA ILE A 88 -2.82 -3.54 17.34
C ILE A 88 -3.65 -4.56 18.11
N GLU A 89 -3.61 -4.53 19.46
CA GLU A 89 -4.34 -5.50 20.27
C GLU A 89 -5.84 -5.26 20.13
N ASP A 90 -6.26 -4.00 20.20
CA ASP A 90 -7.64 -3.61 20.00
C ASP A 90 -8.09 -3.80 18.55
N ALA A 91 -7.23 -3.54 17.56
CA ALA A 91 -7.52 -3.81 16.17
C ALA A 91 -7.77 -5.31 15.90
N ILE A 92 -6.95 -6.21 16.48
CA ILE A 92 -7.16 -7.66 16.37
C ILE A 92 -8.45 -8.09 17.08
N LYS A 93 -8.78 -7.51 18.25
CA LYS A 93 -10.08 -7.77 18.91
C LYS A 93 -11.26 -7.38 18.03
N ILE A 94 -11.18 -6.22 17.37
CA ILE A 94 -12.21 -5.76 16.42
C ILE A 94 -12.30 -6.70 15.21
N LEU A 95 -11.16 -7.11 14.64
CA LEU A 95 -11.08 -8.07 13.54
C LEU A 95 -11.79 -9.38 13.90
N ASN A 96 -11.45 -9.96 15.05
CA ASN A 96 -12.00 -11.23 15.52
C ASN A 96 -13.50 -11.15 15.83
N LYS A 97 -14.00 -9.98 16.25
CA LYS A 97 -15.44 -9.76 16.50
C LYS A 97 -16.26 -9.67 15.20
N LYS A 98 -15.65 -9.25 14.09
CA LYS A 98 -16.36 -9.02 12.81
C LYS A 98 -16.47 -10.27 11.93
N ASP A 99 -15.81 -11.38 12.31
CA ASP A 99 -15.79 -12.63 11.54
C ASP A 99 -15.36 -12.42 10.07
N CYS A 100 -14.37 -11.54 9.85
CA CYS A 100 -13.91 -11.19 8.50
C CYS A 100 -12.93 -12.20 7.87
N GLY A 101 -12.58 -13.29 8.58
CA GLY A 101 -11.60 -14.26 8.12
C GLY A 101 -11.00 -15.10 9.25
N ASP A 102 -10.01 -15.93 8.91
CA ASP A 102 -9.42 -16.91 9.83
C ASP A 102 -8.13 -16.39 10.50
N THR A 103 -7.10 -16.14 9.71
CA THR A 103 -5.75 -15.77 10.11
C THR A 103 -5.26 -14.69 9.17
N PHE A 104 -4.56 -13.71 9.72
CA PHE A 104 -3.91 -12.67 8.94
C PHE A 104 -2.49 -13.13 8.53
N VAL A 105 -2.12 -12.84 7.29
CA VAL A 105 -0.78 -13.05 6.72
C VAL A 105 0.01 -11.75 6.62
N ASP A 106 -0.66 -10.62 6.80
CA ASP A 106 -0.06 -9.29 6.75
C ASP A 106 -0.84 -8.34 7.65
N VAL A 107 -0.12 -7.44 8.33
CA VAL A 107 -0.71 -6.36 9.12
C VAL A 107 0.13 -5.10 8.96
N GLU A 108 -0.53 -4.00 8.65
CA GLU A 108 0.10 -2.70 8.43
C GLU A 108 -0.71 -1.59 9.09
N LEU A 109 -0.02 -0.56 9.60
CA LEU A 109 -0.59 0.72 9.98
C LEU A 109 0.01 1.81 9.09
N SER A 110 -0.84 2.45 8.30
CA SER A 110 -0.46 3.55 7.42
C SER A 110 -1.65 4.48 7.16
N TRP A 111 -1.36 5.67 6.64
CA TRP A 111 -2.40 6.48 5.99
C TRP A 111 -2.69 5.88 4.61
N PRO A 112 -3.96 5.57 4.29
CA PRO A 112 -4.33 5.19 2.94
C PRO A 112 -4.00 6.31 1.95
N LEU A 113 -3.57 5.93 0.75
CA LEU A 113 -3.32 6.87 -0.34
C LEU A 113 -4.61 7.32 -1.04
N VAL A 114 -5.76 7.20 -0.37
CA VAL A 114 -7.05 7.66 -0.90
C VAL A 114 -7.42 9.03 -0.34
N PRO A 115 -7.99 9.92 -1.19
CA PRO A 115 -8.15 11.34 -0.90
C PRO A 115 -9.09 11.70 0.26
N ASP A 116 -9.96 10.79 0.70
CA ASP A 116 -11.05 11.05 1.67
C ASP A 116 -10.89 10.29 3.00
N CYS A 117 -9.72 9.69 3.22
CA CYS A 117 -9.42 9.10 4.54
C CYS A 117 -9.13 10.20 5.55
N ASN A 118 -9.90 10.18 6.64
CA ASN A 118 -9.80 11.12 7.76
C ASN A 118 -8.96 10.57 8.94
N GLU A 119 -8.48 9.33 8.82
CA GLU A 119 -7.64 8.67 9.82
C GLU A 119 -6.69 7.65 9.17
N PRO A 120 -5.60 7.24 9.84
CA PRO A 120 -4.82 6.08 9.44
C PRO A 120 -5.60 4.78 9.74
N TYR A 121 -5.23 3.69 9.07
CA TYR A 121 -5.90 2.40 9.20
C TYR A 121 -4.92 1.30 9.54
N TRP A 122 -5.39 0.36 10.35
CA TRP A 122 -4.87 -0.98 10.38
C TRP A 122 -5.41 -1.75 9.17
N HIS A 123 -4.53 -2.17 8.28
CA HIS A 123 -4.81 -3.02 7.14
C HIS A 123 -4.36 -4.44 7.45
N PHE A 124 -5.31 -5.37 7.38
CA PHE A 124 -5.07 -6.80 7.53
C PHE A 124 -5.32 -7.50 6.20
N ARG A 125 -4.38 -8.36 5.80
CA ARG A 125 -4.60 -9.31 4.70
C ARG A 125 -4.79 -10.69 5.29
N MET A 126 -5.91 -11.32 4.98
CA MET A 126 -6.29 -12.64 5.49
C MET A 126 -5.76 -13.76 4.59
N THR A 127 -5.62 -15.00 5.10
CA THR A 127 -5.15 -16.12 4.26
C THR A 127 -6.09 -16.45 3.10
N LEU A 128 -7.39 -16.19 3.30
CA LEU A 128 -8.42 -16.39 2.27
C LEU A 128 -8.45 -15.28 1.22
N GLY A 129 -7.50 -14.34 1.25
CA GLY A 129 -7.40 -13.23 0.30
C GLY A 129 -8.29 -12.02 0.60
N ASN A 130 -9.09 -12.08 1.67
CA ASN A 130 -9.85 -10.92 2.14
C ASN A 130 -8.92 -9.84 2.70
N GLU A 131 -9.32 -8.59 2.53
CA GLU A 131 -8.67 -7.46 3.18
C GLU A 131 -9.61 -6.81 4.18
N VAL A 132 -9.06 -6.37 5.30
CA VAL A 132 -9.84 -5.74 6.38
C VAL A 132 -9.14 -4.45 6.77
N PHE A 133 -9.90 -3.36 6.78
CA PHE A 133 -9.43 -2.05 7.18
C PHE A 133 -10.14 -1.63 8.46
N ILE A 134 -9.36 -1.26 9.48
CA ILE A 134 -9.87 -0.81 10.78
C ILE A 134 -9.27 0.57 11.06
N GLY A 135 -10.12 1.58 11.17
CA GLY A 135 -9.72 2.95 11.48
C GLY A 135 -8.96 3.01 12.81
N ALA A 136 -7.75 3.53 12.79
CA ALA A 136 -6.86 3.53 13.95
C ALA A 136 -7.26 4.57 15.01
N ASN A 137 -8.25 5.45 14.75
CA ASN A 137 -8.84 6.35 15.73
C ASN A 137 -10.29 5.99 16.07
N SER A 138 -11.08 5.56 15.09
CA SER A 138 -12.50 5.29 15.25
C SER A 138 -12.81 3.84 15.65
N GLY A 139 -11.92 2.89 15.33
CA GLY A 139 -12.19 1.46 15.38
C GLY A 139 -13.26 1.01 14.38
N THR A 140 -13.76 1.92 13.54
CA THR A 140 -14.74 1.61 12.49
C THR A 140 -14.02 1.05 11.28
N GLY A 141 -14.66 0.11 10.59
CA GLY A 141 -13.99 -0.68 9.56
C GLY A 141 -14.91 -1.75 9.03
N GLY A 142 -14.62 -2.20 7.82
CA GLY A 142 -15.41 -3.21 7.10
C GLY A 142 -14.54 -4.38 6.66
N CYS A 143 -15.13 -5.56 6.60
CA CYS A 143 -14.60 -6.63 5.77
C CYS A 143 -14.90 -6.20 4.33
N HIS A 144 -13.87 -5.85 3.56
CA HIS A 144 -14.07 -5.49 2.16
C HIS A 144 -13.38 -6.54 1.31
N LYS A 145 -14.15 -7.18 0.41
CA LYS A 145 -13.52 -7.60 -0.84
C LYS A 145 -13.14 -6.31 -1.54
N PHE A 146 -11.88 -6.17 -1.94
CA PHE A 146 -11.28 -4.95 -2.50
C PHE A 146 -12.16 -4.24 -3.57
N LYS A 147 -13.08 -4.97 -4.22
CA LYS A 147 -14.12 -4.48 -5.15
C LYS A 147 -15.03 -3.35 -4.65
N GLU A 148 -15.36 -3.23 -3.37
CA GLU A 148 -16.42 -2.28 -2.93
C GLU A 148 -15.93 -0.85 -2.65
N LEU A 149 -14.64 -0.64 -2.37
CA LEU A 149 -14.09 0.69 -2.04
C LEU A 149 -13.86 1.57 -3.28
N LEU A 150 -13.84 1.00 -4.49
CA LEU A 150 -13.59 1.71 -5.74
C LEU A 150 -14.87 2.32 -6.37
N ASN A 151 -16.06 1.99 -5.87
CA ASN A 151 -17.32 2.39 -6.51
C ASN A 151 -17.80 3.82 -6.18
N ASN A 152 -17.07 4.59 -5.35
CA ASN A 152 -17.50 5.91 -4.89
C ASN A 152 -16.63 7.10 -5.35
N THR A 153 -15.70 6.92 -6.29
CA THR A 153 -14.91 8.04 -6.84
C THR A 153 -15.58 8.62 -8.09
N GLN A 154 -15.87 9.92 -8.06
CA GLN A 154 -16.65 10.65 -9.05
C GLN A 154 -16.05 10.63 -10.48
N LYS A 155 -16.94 10.45 -11.46
CA LYS A 155 -16.71 10.60 -12.92
C LYS A 155 -15.96 11.89 -13.27
N MET A 156 -14.86 11.78 -14.01
CA MET A 156 -14.30 12.84 -14.87
C MET A 156 -13.70 12.23 -16.14
N GLU A 157 -13.59 13.06 -17.18
CA GLU A 157 -13.60 12.69 -18.60
C GLU A 157 -12.41 11.84 -19.09
N MET A 158 -12.73 10.84 -19.91
CA MET A 158 -11.83 9.82 -20.45
C MET A 158 -11.16 10.28 -21.74
N THR A 159 -9.83 10.30 -21.76
CA THR A 159 -9.02 10.28 -23.00
C THR A 159 -8.61 8.85 -23.29
N ASN A 160 -9.20 8.27 -24.34
CA ASN A 160 -9.16 6.83 -24.63
C ASN A 160 -7.92 6.46 -25.44
N THR A 161 -6.78 6.23 -24.79
CA THR A 161 -5.61 5.60 -25.43
C THR A 161 -5.74 4.09 -25.32
N LYS A 162 -6.05 3.41 -26.43
CA LYS A 162 -6.21 1.94 -26.44
C LYS A 162 -4.86 1.23 -26.28
N ILE A 163 -4.66 0.56 -25.14
CA ILE A 163 -3.74 -0.57 -25.04
C ILE A 163 -4.45 -1.83 -25.58
N ASN A 164 -3.69 -2.82 -26.01
CA ASN A 164 -4.22 -4.14 -26.39
C ASN A 164 -4.86 -4.85 -25.18
N ASP A 165 -5.95 -5.57 -25.43
CA ASP A 165 -6.64 -6.39 -24.43
C ASP A 165 -5.69 -7.43 -23.79
N ILE A 166 -5.86 -7.66 -22.49
CA ILE A 166 -5.07 -8.64 -21.73
C ILE A 166 -5.71 -10.02 -21.92
N ASN A 167 -5.04 -10.86 -22.70
CA ASN A 167 -5.43 -12.27 -22.88
C ASN A 167 -4.36 -13.16 -22.24
N ILE A 168 -4.75 -13.97 -21.27
CA ILE A 168 -3.85 -14.81 -20.47
C ILE A 168 -4.51 -16.16 -20.17
N LYS A 169 -3.75 -17.23 -19.98
CA LYS A 169 -4.33 -18.49 -19.48
C LYS A 169 -4.28 -18.56 -17.96
N VAL A 170 -5.16 -19.38 -17.38
CA VAL A 170 -5.06 -19.71 -15.95
C VAL A 170 -3.68 -20.29 -15.63
N GLY A 171 -3.02 -19.74 -14.62
CA GLY A 171 -1.67 -20.14 -14.19
C GLY A 171 -0.52 -19.40 -14.89
N GLU A 172 -0.81 -18.55 -15.88
CA GLU A 172 0.23 -17.81 -16.61
C GLU A 172 0.47 -16.41 -16.03
N ARG A 173 1.56 -15.79 -16.47
CA ARG A 173 1.89 -14.39 -16.20
C ARG A 173 1.91 -13.59 -17.50
N THR A 174 1.53 -12.32 -17.41
CA THR A 174 1.63 -11.37 -18.52
C THR A 174 2.13 -10.01 -18.04
N LYS A 175 2.67 -9.21 -18.95
CA LYS A 175 3.13 -7.86 -18.67
C LYS A 175 2.29 -6.84 -19.44
N VAL A 176 2.01 -5.73 -18.79
CA VAL A 176 1.47 -4.52 -19.40
C VAL A 176 2.51 -3.43 -19.24
N GLU A 177 2.85 -2.78 -20.34
CA GLU A 177 3.89 -1.74 -20.40
C GLU A 177 3.26 -0.44 -20.89
N LEU A 178 3.31 0.58 -20.05
CA LEU A 178 2.74 1.90 -20.31
C LEU A 178 3.86 2.92 -20.40
N GLU A 179 3.82 3.78 -21.42
CA GLU A 179 4.69 4.94 -21.46
C GLU A 179 4.40 5.84 -20.25
N ASP A 180 5.44 6.17 -19.48
CA ASP A 180 5.33 6.89 -18.21
C ASP A 180 6.26 8.12 -18.23
N ASN A 181 5.65 9.30 -18.38
CA ASN A 181 6.33 10.60 -18.33
C ASN A 181 6.62 11.08 -16.89
N GLY A 182 6.39 10.23 -15.90
CA GLY A 182 6.46 10.53 -14.48
C GLY A 182 7.81 11.00 -13.98
N GLY A 183 8.89 10.59 -14.63
CA GLY A 183 10.25 11.01 -14.29
C GLY A 183 10.47 12.53 -14.38
N SER A 184 9.64 13.27 -15.13
CA SER A 184 9.76 14.73 -15.31
C SER A 184 8.51 15.53 -14.94
N THR A 185 7.33 14.90 -14.96
CA THR A 185 6.04 15.59 -14.77
C THR A 185 5.36 15.27 -13.44
N GLY A 186 5.84 14.26 -12.71
CA GLY A 186 5.24 13.84 -11.45
C GLY A 186 4.00 12.97 -11.55
N TYR A 187 3.57 12.64 -12.77
CA TYR A 187 2.53 11.66 -12.99
C TYR A 187 3.05 10.24 -12.77
N SER A 188 2.16 9.30 -12.49
CA SER A 188 2.48 7.87 -12.49
C SER A 188 1.22 7.10 -12.80
N TRP A 189 1.39 5.97 -13.48
CA TRP A 189 0.28 5.03 -13.67
C TRP A 189 -0.03 4.28 -12.37
N VAL A 190 -1.31 4.21 -12.03
CA VAL A 190 -1.87 3.39 -10.95
C VAL A 190 -3.00 2.52 -11.50
N ILE A 191 -3.35 1.45 -10.78
CA ILE A 191 -4.49 0.61 -11.14
C ILE A 191 -5.75 1.15 -10.45
N GLY A 192 -6.72 1.58 -11.25
CA GLY A 192 -8.02 2.03 -10.77
C GLY A 192 -8.99 0.88 -10.50
N HIS A 193 -9.00 -0.13 -11.38
CA HIS A 193 -9.87 -1.30 -11.28
C HIS A 193 -9.14 -2.51 -11.86
N LYS A 194 -9.38 -3.72 -11.34
CA LYS A 194 -8.93 -4.99 -11.92
C LYS A 194 -9.84 -6.15 -11.45
N PRO A 195 -9.93 -7.26 -12.19
CA PRO A 195 -10.68 -8.42 -11.71
C PRO A 195 -9.92 -9.14 -10.58
N ASP A 196 -10.66 -9.79 -9.68
CA ASP A 196 -10.08 -10.56 -8.55
C ASP A 196 -9.22 -11.72 -9.06
N SER A 197 -9.60 -12.31 -10.19
CA SER A 197 -8.90 -13.40 -10.85
C SER A 197 -7.59 -12.97 -11.53
N LEU A 198 -7.28 -11.66 -11.58
CA LEU A 198 -6.03 -11.12 -12.10
C LEU A 198 -5.20 -10.54 -10.95
N TRP A 199 -4.12 -11.22 -10.59
CA TRP A 199 -3.26 -10.83 -9.47
C TRP A 199 -2.11 -9.96 -9.97
N LEU A 200 -1.94 -8.77 -9.37
CA LEU A 200 -0.74 -7.98 -9.58
C LEU A 200 0.41 -8.63 -8.80
N ILE A 201 1.46 -9.04 -9.51
CA ILE A 201 2.66 -9.63 -8.91
C ILE A 201 3.67 -8.54 -8.55
N GLU A 202 3.87 -7.57 -9.44
CA GLU A 202 4.82 -6.48 -9.26
C GLU A 202 4.48 -5.31 -10.18
N SER A 203 4.94 -4.12 -9.80
CA SER A 203 4.97 -2.94 -10.66
C SER A 203 6.27 -2.19 -10.44
N TYR A 204 6.92 -1.78 -11.53
CA TYR A 204 8.18 -1.04 -11.48
C TYR A 204 8.33 -0.10 -12.70
N TYR A 205 9.19 0.90 -12.56
CA TYR A 205 9.49 1.87 -13.61
C TYR A 205 10.84 1.57 -14.26
N ILE A 206 10.87 1.59 -15.58
CA ILE A 206 12.08 1.48 -16.40
C ILE A 206 12.39 2.89 -16.96
N PRO A 207 13.52 3.52 -16.59
CA PRO A 207 13.91 4.79 -17.21
C PRO A 207 14.28 4.59 -18.69
N PRO A 208 14.16 5.63 -19.54
CA PRO A 208 14.61 5.53 -20.93
C PRO A 208 16.11 5.25 -21.01
N GLU A 209 16.54 4.46 -22.02
CA GLU A 209 17.96 4.10 -22.22
C GLU A 209 18.87 5.33 -22.32
N ASP A 210 18.42 6.38 -23.02
CA ASP A 210 19.08 7.68 -23.07
C ASP A 210 18.27 8.72 -22.27
N PRO A 211 18.57 8.92 -20.97
CA PRO A 211 17.81 9.83 -20.12
C PRO A 211 18.10 11.29 -20.47
N ILE A 212 17.34 11.83 -21.42
CA ILE A 212 17.24 13.27 -21.68
C ILE A 212 16.02 13.84 -20.92
N PRO A 213 16.09 15.08 -20.40
CA PRO A 213 14.96 15.71 -19.73
C PRO A 213 13.69 15.66 -20.58
N GLY A 214 12.59 15.17 -20.01
CA GLY A 214 11.29 15.07 -20.68
C GLY A 214 11.09 13.82 -21.55
N LYS A 215 12.08 12.94 -21.71
CA LYS A 215 11.86 11.65 -22.39
C LYS A 215 11.10 10.69 -21.45
N PRO A 216 10.00 10.06 -21.92
CA PRO A 216 9.26 9.09 -21.13
C PRO A 216 10.12 7.86 -20.79
N GLY A 217 9.86 7.27 -19.62
CA GLY A 217 10.20 5.88 -19.36
C GLY A 217 9.01 4.97 -19.58
N THR A 218 9.05 3.79 -18.97
CA THR A 218 8.01 2.77 -19.08
C THR A 218 7.61 2.28 -17.70
N ARG A 219 6.32 2.33 -17.36
CA ARG A 219 5.76 1.62 -16.22
C ARG A 219 5.40 0.20 -16.63
N VAL A 220 5.93 -0.78 -15.92
CA VAL A 220 5.64 -2.19 -16.14
C VAL A 220 4.75 -2.71 -15.02
N PHE A 221 3.69 -3.43 -15.38
CA PHE A 221 2.84 -4.19 -14.47
C PHE A 221 2.91 -5.66 -14.85
N THR A 222 3.29 -6.53 -13.91
CA THR A 222 3.27 -7.98 -14.12
C THR A 222 2.04 -8.56 -13.44
N PHE A 223 1.20 -9.25 -14.19
CA PHE A 223 -0.01 -9.90 -13.70
C PHE A 223 0.10 -11.42 -13.77
N TYR A 224 -0.68 -12.11 -12.92
CA TYR A 224 -0.88 -13.55 -12.91
C TYR A 224 -2.37 -13.87 -13.02
N GLY A 225 -2.73 -14.78 -13.92
CA GLY A 225 -4.12 -15.20 -14.13
C GLY A 225 -4.48 -16.35 -13.18
N ALA A 226 -5.18 -16.06 -12.09
CA ALA A 226 -5.49 -17.05 -11.06
C ALA A 226 -6.65 -17.97 -11.43
N GLU A 227 -7.71 -17.41 -12.03
CA GLU A 227 -8.94 -18.13 -12.36
C GLU A 227 -9.53 -17.61 -13.67
N LYS A 228 -10.39 -18.40 -14.32
CA LYS A 228 -11.04 -17.97 -15.56
C LYS A 228 -11.94 -16.77 -15.28
N CYS A 229 -11.79 -15.70 -16.05
CA CYS A 229 -12.65 -14.53 -15.98
C CYS A 229 -12.71 -13.81 -17.32
N GLN A 230 -13.77 -13.03 -17.50
CA GLN A 230 -13.85 -12.03 -18.55
C GLN A 230 -14.37 -10.74 -17.90
N ASP A 231 -13.52 -9.72 -17.85
CA ASP A 231 -13.77 -8.46 -17.14
C ASP A 231 -12.92 -7.34 -17.77
N SER A 232 -12.68 -6.25 -17.04
CA SER A 232 -11.82 -5.14 -17.45
C SER A 232 -10.77 -4.79 -16.39
N ILE A 233 -9.69 -4.14 -16.80
CA ILE A 233 -8.71 -3.49 -15.93
C ILE A 233 -8.62 -2.02 -16.34
N GLN A 234 -8.47 -1.15 -15.35
CA GLN A 234 -8.32 0.29 -15.54
C GLN A 234 -6.97 0.75 -15.02
N PHE A 235 -6.25 1.49 -15.86
CA PHE A 235 -5.04 2.22 -15.52
C PHE A 235 -5.34 3.71 -15.49
N ILE A 236 -4.86 4.43 -14.48
CA ILE A 236 -5.09 5.86 -14.30
C ILE A 236 -3.72 6.54 -14.19
N HIS A 237 -3.46 7.53 -15.04
CA HIS A 237 -2.25 8.34 -15.02
C HIS A 237 -2.49 9.58 -14.14
N VAL A 238 -1.93 9.60 -12.94
CA VAL A 238 -2.27 10.59 -11.92
C VAL A 238 -1.05 11.29 -11.34
N GLN A 239 -1.18 12.58 -11.05
CA GLN A 239 -0.31 13.27 -10.10
C GLN A 239 -0.79 12.97 -8.68
N LEU A 240 -0.05 12.12 -7.96
CA LEU A 240 -0.46 11.64 -6.63
C LEU A 240 -0.69 12.77 -5.61
N TRP A 241 -0.05 13.93 -5.76
CA TRP A 241 -0.19 15.06 -4.84
C TRP A 241 -1.31 16.06 -5.21
N ASN A 242 -1.65 16.19 -6.50
CA ASN A 242 -2.68 17.15 -6.95
C ASN A 242 -4.02 16.46 -7.27
N LYS A 243 -4.05 15.12 -7.31
CA LYS A 243 -5.23 14.30 -7.66
C LYS A 243 -5.78 14.58 -9.06
N GLU A 244 -4.99 15.24 -9.92
CA GLU A 244 -5.31 15.42 -11.33
C GLU A 244 -4.95 14.13 -12.08
N SER A 245 -5.92 13.57 -12.78
CA SER A 245 -5.73 12.50 -13.75
C SER A 245 -5.52 13.10 -15.12
N ALA A 246 -4.42 12.76 -15.78
CA ALA A 246 -4.18 13.17 -17.16
C ALA A 246 -4.79 12.18 -18.17
N GLU A 247 -4.90 10.91 -17.79
CA GLU A 247 -5.27 9.84 -18.71
C GLU A 247 -5.87 8.65 -17.97
N ILE A 248 -6.84 7.98 -18.58
CA ILE A 248 -7.44 6.75 -18.09
C ILE A 248 -7.45 5.77 -19.26
N ILE A 249 -6.96 4.55 -19.02
CA ILE A 249 -6.99 3.48 -20.00
C ILE A 249 -7.75 2.29 -19.44
N ASP A 250 -8.78 1.88 -20.17
CA ASP A 250 -9.54 0.67 -19.90
C ASP A 250 -9.16 -0.43 -20.91
N CYS A 251 -8.80 -1.60 -20.40
CA CYS A 251 -8.49 -2.78 -21.22
C CYS A 251 -9.44 -3.92 -20.88
N ALA A 252 -9.88 -4.70 -21.88
CA ALA A 252 -10.56 -5.95 -21.57
C ALA A 252 -9.54 -6.97 -21.04
N VAL A 253 -9.97 -7.78 -20.08
CA VAL A 253 -9.21 -8.89 -19.51
C VAL A 253 -9.96 -10.17 -19.80
N LYS A 254 -9.27 -11.14 -20.41
CA LYS A 254 -9.76 -12.50 -20.61
C LYS A 254 -8.75 -13.50 -20.09
N ILE A 255 -9.16 -14.27 -19.09
CA ILE A 255 -8.41 -15.40 -18.53
C ILE A 255 -9.09 -16.70 -18.97
N SER A 256 -8.42 -17.51 -19.80
CA SER A 256 -8.98 -18.72 -20.42
C SER A 256 -8.38 -20.04 -19.94
#